data_AF-A0A953WUP4-F1
#
_entry.id   AF-A0A953WUP4-F1
#
_cell.length_a   1.000
_cell.length_b   1.000
_cell.length_c   1.000
_cell.angle_alpha   90.00
_cell.angle_beta   90.00
_cell.angle_gamma   90.00
#
_symmetry.space_group_name_H-M   'P 1'
#
loop_
_entity.id
_entity.type
_entity.pdbx_description
1 polymer ?
#
loop_
_entity_poly.entity_id
_entity_poly.type
_entity_poly.pdbx_seq_one_letter_code
_entity_poly.pdbx_strand_id
1 'polypeptide(L)'
;YRARAGGLEAVALNGPANPKEYADLQSTTELLKPLAKATGGGVFRINKDASNLPEIRRTGARGVSAGGNWLGLRERGAYAVRSSSSQPLLPGIAAAAFLMVLLLIAWRREGR
;
A
#
# COMPACT_ATOMS: atom_id res chain seq x y z
N TYR A 1 -1.13 16.74 -39.82
CA TYR A 1 -0.34 17.72 -40.60
C TYR A 1 1.12 17.62 -40.17
N ARG A 2 2.09 18.01 -41.01
CA ARG A 2 3.53 17.89 -40.73
C ARG A 2 4.14 19.29 -40.87
N ALA A 3 4.72 19.82 -39.81
CA ALA A 3 5.34 21.14 -39.79
C ALA A 3 6.87 20.98 -39.87
N ARG A 4 7.53 21.82 -40.69
CA ARG A 4 8.99 21.84 -40.83
C ARG A 4 9.50 23.26 -40.67
N ALA A 5 10.54 23.45 -39.85
CA ALA A 5 11.25 24.71 -39.68
C ALA A 5 12.70 24.44 -39.26
N GLY A 6 13.67 25.08 -39.93
CA GLY A 6 15.09 25.02 -39.52
C GLY A 6 15.71 23.61 -39.42
N GLY A 7 15.31 22.67 -40.28
CA GLY A 7 15.77 21.28 -40.24
C GLY A 7 15.07 20.39 -39.20
N LEU A 8 14.13 20.95 -38.43
CA LEU A 8 13.29 20.20 -37.49
C LEU A 8 11.95 19.87 -38.13
N GLU A 9 11.48 18.66 -37.89
CA GLU A 9 10.22 18.14 -38.41
C GLU A 9 9.34 17.64 -37.27
N ALA A 10 8.14 18.20 -37.16
CA ALA A 10 7.17 17.84 -36.13
C ALA A 10 5.86 17.37 -36.79
N VAL A 11 5.31 16.27 -36.29
CA VAL A 11 3.99 15.79 -36.70
C VAL A 11 2.95 16.40 -35.77
N ALA A 12 2.11 17.29 -36.30
CA ALA A 12 0.99 17.86 -35.59
C ALA A 12 -0.26 17.00 -35.87
N LEU A 13 -0.79 16.34 -34.84
CA LEU A 13 -2.14 15.77 -34.89
C LEU A 13 -3.12 16.95 -34.93
N ASN A 14 -3.82 17.11 -36.05
CA ASN A 14 -4.97 17.99 -36.11
C ASN A 14 -6.15 17.21 -35.53
N GLY A 15 -6.31 17.28 -34.21
CA GLY A 15 -7.49 16.72 -33.54
C GLY A 15 -8.77 17.42 -34.02
N PRO A 16 -9.94 16.83 -33.78
CA PRO A 16 -11.21 17.50 -34.08
C PRO A 16 -11.24 18.89 -33.43
N ALA A 17 -11.81 19.89 -34.11
CA ALA A 17 -11.85 21.29 -33.66
C ALA A 17 -12.47 21.45 -32.25
N ASN A 18 -13.34 20.52 -31.85
CA ASN A 18 -13.87 20.38 -30.49
C ASN A 18 -13.47 19.01 -29.93
N PRO A 19 -12.28 18.87 -29.32
CA PRO A 19 -11.87 17.64 -28.68
C PRO A 19 -12.74 17.42 -27.44
N LYS A 20 -13.20 16.18 -27.23
CA LYS A 20 -14.08 15.83 -26.09
C LYS A 20 -13.37 16.03 -24.75
N GLU A 21 -12.04 15.97 -24.75
CA GLU A 21 -11.16 16.20 -23.61
C GLU A 21 -11.24 17.64 -23.07
N TYR A 22 -11.61 18.60 -23.92
CA TYR A 22 -11.81 20.01 -23.54
C TYR A 22 -13.29 20.36 -23.32
N ALA A 23 -14.20 19.40 -23.41
CA ALA A 23 -15.63 19.64 -23.24
C ALA A 23 -15.99 20.04 -21.81
N ASP A 24 -15.25 19.53 -20.82
CA ASP A 24 -15.42 19.90 -19.42
C ASP A 24 -14.07 19.83 -18.68
N LEU A 25 -13.49 20.99 -18.40
CA LEU A 25 -12.24 21.13 -17.65
C LEU A 25 -12.49 21.40 -16.16
N GLN A 26 -13.74 21.45 -15.72
CA GLN A 26 -14.06 21.76 -14.34
C GLN A 26 -13.80 20.53 -13.47
N SER A 27 -13.07 20.74 -12.37
CA SER A 27 -12.90 19.69 -11.37
C SER A 27 -14.25 19.35 -10.74
N THR A 28 -14.72 18.12 -10.94
CA THR A 28 -16.00 17.63 -10.40
C THR A 28 -15.81 16.35 -9.58
N THR A 29 -16.56 16.25 -8.49
CA THR A 29 -16.66 15.01 -7.70
C THR A 29 -17.83 14.13 -8.14
N GLU A 30 -18.78 14.69 -8.90
CA GLU A 30 -20.06 14.05 -9.23
C GLU A 30 -19.88 12.75 -10.02
N LEU A 31 -18.90 12.71 -10.92
CA LEU A 31 -18.63 11.53 -11.75
C LEU A 31 -18.23 10.29 -10.92
N LEU A 32 -17.52 10.50 -9.81
CA LEU A 32 -17.04 9.41 -8.96
C LEU A 32 -17.98 9.09 -7.79
N LYS A 33 -18.93 9.98 -7.47
CA LYS A 33 -19.87 9.76 -6.35
C LYS A 33 -20.67 8.46 -6.45
N PRO A 34 -21.23 8.05 -7.61
CA PRO A 34 -21.97 6.79 -7.71
C PRO A 34 -21.10 5.58 -7.36
N LEU A 35 -19.86 5.55 -7.85
CA LEU A 35 -18.90 4.49 -7.58
C LEU A 35 -18.47 4.48 -6.11
N ALA A 36 -18.17 5.64 -5.54
CA ALA A 36 -17.81 5.77 -4.13
C ALA A 36 -18.95 5.27 -3.23
N LYS A 37 -20.21 5.63 -3.54
CA LYS A 37 -21.39 5.16 -2.82
C LYS A 37 -21.58 3.63 -2.93
N ALA A 38 -21.39 3.07 -4.13
CA ALA A 38 -21.51 1.63 -4.36
C ALA A 38 -20.44 0.81 -3.63
N THR A 39 -19.24 1.37 -3.46
CA THR A 39 -18.10 0.70 -2.80
C THR A 39 -17.98 1.02 -1.30
N GLY A 40 -18.81 1.93 -0.78
CA GLY A 40 -18.75 2.41 0.60
C GLY A 40 -17.58 3.35 0.90
N GLY A 41 -16.96 3.92 -0.14
CA GLY A 41 -15.89 4.92 -0.07
C GLY A 41 -16.40 6.36 -0.12
N GLY A 42 -15.49 7.30 -0.39
CA GLY A 42 -15.79 8.73 -0.46
C GLY A 42 -14.98 9.44 -1.53
N VAL A 43 -15.46 10.64 -1.92
CA VAL A 43 -14.78 11.51 -2.88
C VAL A 43 -14.43 12.81 -2.18
N PHE A 44 -13.15 13.17 -2.19
CA PHE A 44 -12.62 14.36 -1.52
C PHE A 44 -12.02 15.30 -2.56
N ARG A 45 -12.40 16.58 -2.50
CA ARG A 45 -11.79 17.61 -3.35
C ARG A 45 -10.62 18.22 -2.60
N ILE A 46 -9.43 18.09 -3.16
CA ILE A 46 -8.19 18.62 -2.56
C ILE A 46 -7.90 20.00 -3.16
N ASN A 47 -7.50 20.94 -2.31
CA ASN A 47 -7.07 22.27 -2.74
C ASN A 47 -5.63 22.25 -3.27
N LYS A 48 -5.22 23.35 -3.89
CA LYS A 48 -3.90 23.48 -4.51
C LYS A 48 -2.75 23.22 -3.54
N ASP A 49 -2.90 23.65 -2.28
CA ASP A 49 -1.84 23.59 -1.27
C ASP A 49 -1.89 22.30 -0.44
N ALA A 50 -2.81 21.38 -0.76
CA ALA A 50 -3.07 20.14 -0.03
C ALA A 50 -3.28 20.33 1.48
N SER A 51 -3.80 21.48 1.92
CA SER A 51 -4.05 21.77 3.33
C SER A 51 -5.34 21.13 3.87
N ASN A 52 -6.19 20.60 2.99
CA ASN A 52 -7.45 19.95 3.33
C ASN A 52 -7.44 18.43 3.08
N LEU A 53 -6.29 17.79 3.27
CA LEU A 53 -6.19 16.33 3.14
C LEU A 53 -7.06 15.64 4.21
N PRO A 54 -7.85 14.63 3.82
CA PRO A 54 -8.60 13.84 4.78
C PRO A 54 -7.65 12.99 5.62
N GLU A 55 -8.04 12.74 6.87
CA GLU A 55 -7.31 11.83 7.75
C GLU A 55 -7.40 10.39 7.23
N ILE A 56 -6.27 9.69 7.10
CA ILE A 56 -6.25 8.30 6.64
C ILE A 56 -6.39 7.38 7.86
N ARG A 57 -7.45 6.58 7.89
CA ARG A 57 -7.74 5.63 8.98
C ARG A 57 -7.74 4.20 8.46
N ARG A 58 -7.25 3.24 9.25
CA ARG A 58 -7.46 1.82 8.94
C ARG A 58 -8.89 1.45 9.29
N THR A 59 -9.60 0.84 8.35
CA THR A 59 -10.96 0.34 8.56
C THR A 59 -11.02 -1.17 8.40
N GLY A 60 -11.96 -1.78 9.13
CA GLY A 60 -12.25 -3.20 9.01
C GLY A 60 -12.83 -3.57 7.64
N ALA A 61 -13.05 -4.87 7.43
CA ALA A 61 -13.51 -5.42 6.15
C ALA A 61 -14.95 -5.05 5.78
N ARG A 62 -15.77 -4.63 6.76
CA ARG A 62 -17.19 -4.28 6.61
C ARG A 62 -17.44 -2.91 7.23
N GLY A 63 -18.23 -2.09 6.55
CA GLY A 63 -18.64 -0.77 7.03
C GLY A 63 -18.25 0.37 6.11
N VAL A 64 -18.57 1.59 6.55
CA VAL A 64 -18.27 2.82 5.82
C VAL A 64 -16.75 3.05 5.80
N SER A 65 -16.18 3.29 4.63
CA SER A 65 -14.74 3.50 4.41
C SER A 65 -14.40 4.95 4.07
N ALA A 66 -15.28 5.91 4.39
CA ALA A 66 -15.02 7.34 4.30
C ALA A 66 -16.03 8.14 5.14
N GLY A 67 -15.64 9.31 5.64
CA GLY A 67 -16.54 10.26 6.30
C GLY A 67 -16.26 11.69 5.88
N GLY A 68 -16.79 12.67 6.62
CA GLY A 68 -16.69 14.09 6.26
C GLY A 68 -15.25 14.61 6.09
N ASN A 69 -14.30 14.12 6.90
CA ASN A 69 -12.89 14.54 6.85
C ASN A 69 -11.90 13.37 6.98
N TRP A 70 -12.31 12.14 6.66
CA TRP A 70 -11.43 10.98 6.78
C TRP A 70 -11.69 9.94 5.70
N LEU A 71 -10.64 9.26 5.27
CA LEU A 71 -10.65 8.19 4.27
C LEU A 71 -10.19 6.88 4.91
N GLY A 72 -10.99 5.83 4.72
CA GLY A 72 -10.72 4.49 5.22
C GLY A 72 -9.86 3.68 4.24
N LEU A 73 -8.74 3.18 4.74
CA LEU A 73 -7.94 2.18 4.05
C LEU A 73 -8.26 0.80 4.64
N ARG A 74 -8.93 -0.04 3.84
CA ARG A 74 -9.31 -1.40 4.25
C ARG A 74 -8.06 -2.20 4.60
N GLU A 75 -8.05 -2.75 5.81
CA GLU A 75 -6.98 -3.63 6.25
C GLU A 75 -7.08 -4.97 5.51
N ARG A 76 -6.12 -5.26 4.64
CA ARG A 76 -6.07 -6.50 3.82
C ARG A 76 -5.17 -7.58 4.42
N GLY A 77 -4.68 -7.40 5.65
CA GLY A 77 -3.73 -8.32 6.27
C GLY A 77 -2.42 -8.45 5.50
N ALA A 78 -2.09 -7.49 4.64
CA ALA A 78 -0.82 -7.46 3.93
C ALA A 78 0.26 -6.97 4.89
N TYR A 79 0.87 -7.90 5.62
CA TYR A 79 2.05 -7.65 6.42
C TYR A 79 3.30 -7.96 5.58
N ALA A 80 4.23 -7.01 5.51
CA ALA A 80 5.58 -7.30 5.06
C ALA A 80 6.36 -7.85 6.27
N VAL A 81 6.75 -9.12 6.24
CA VAL A 81 7.65 -9.70 7.24
C VAL A 81 9.03 -9.07 7.02
N ARG A 82 9.28 -7.93 7.67
CA ARG A 82 10.50 -7.15 7.48
C ARG A 82 11.72 -7.74 8.18
N SER A 83 11.51 -8.63 9.14
CA SER A 83 12.59 -9.34 9.83
C SER A 83 12.03 -10.55 10.54
N SER A 84 12.69 -11.69 10.37
CA SER A 84 12.51 -12.87 11.22
C SER A 84 13.70 -12.87 12.19
N SER A 85 13.42 -12.69 13.49
CA SER A 85 14.43 -12.79 14.53
C SER A 85 14.15 -14.05 15.34
N SER A 86 15.07 -15.02 15.30
CA SER A 86 14.99 -16.20 16.15
C SER A 86 15.49 -15.83 17.54
N GLN A 87 14.61 -15.89 18.54
CA GLN A 87 15.04 -15.78 19.93
C GLN A 87 15.63 -17.11 20.40
N PRO A 88 16.87 -17.14 20.93
CA PRO A 88 17.43 -18.36 21.48
C PRO A 88 16.64 -18.79 22.73
N LEU A 89 16.22 -20.06 22.75
CA LEU A 89 15.47 -20.66 23.87
C LEU A 89 16.30 -20.76 25.16
N LEU A 90 17.62 -20.80 25.02
CA LEU A 90 18.59 -21.06 26.09
C LEU A 90 19.83 -20.19 25.85
N PRO A 91 20.51 -19.70 26.89
CA PRO A 91 21.88 -19.21 26.77
C PRO A 91 22.80 -20.31 26.21
N GLY A 92 23.72 -19.96 25.31
CA GLY A 92 24.59 -20.95 24.65
C GLY A 92 25.39 -21.84 25.62
N ILE A 93 25.82 -21.26 26.75
CA ILE A 93 26.53 -22.00 27.81
C ILE A 93 25.62 -23.04 28.48
N ALA A 94 24.35 -22.70 28.71
CA ALA A 94 23.38 -23.62 29.32
C ALA A 94 23.08 -24.80 28.37
N ALA A 95 22.96 -24.54 27.06
CA ALA A 95 22.79 -25.59 26.06
C ALA A 95 24.01 -26.53 25.99
N ALA A 96 25.23 -25.97 26.04
CA ALA A 96 26.46 -26.76 26.06
C ALA A 96 26.56 -27.64 27.33
N ALA A 97 26.26 -27.08 28.50
CA ALA A 97 26.23 -27.83 29.75
C ALA A 97 25.19 -28.96 29.71
N PHE A 98 23.99 -28.69 29.17
CA PHE A 98 22.94 -29.69 29.02
C PHE A 98 23.37 -30.85 28.10
N LEU A 99 24.02 -30.55 26.97
CA LEU A 99 24.57 -31.57 26.06
C LEU A 99 25.65 -32.43 26.72
N MET A 100 26.54 -31.82 27.51
CA MET A 100 27.56 -32.55 28.27
C MET A 100 26.92 -33.53 29.25
N VAL A 101 25.87 -33.11 29.98
CA VAL A 101 25.14 -33.98 30.91
C VAL A 101 24.48 -35.15 30.17
N LEU A 102 23.83 -34.89 29.03
CA LEU A 102 23.22 -35.94 28.21
C LEU A 102 24.26 -36.96 27.70
N LEU A 103 25.43 -36.48 27.25
CA LEU A 103 26.54 -37.34 26.82
C LEU A 103 27.05 -38.23 27.95
N LEU A 104 27.23 -37.69 29.15
CA LEU A 104 27.66 -38.45 30.32
C LEU A 104 26.63 -39.52 30.72
N ILE A 105 25.33 -39.19 30.65
CA ILE A 105 24.24 -40.15 30.93
C ILE A 105 24.22 -41.26 29.87
N ALA A 106 24.37 -40.92 28.59
CA ALA A 106 24.41 -41.88 27.50
C ALA A 106 25.62 -42.82 27.64
N TRP A 107 26.82 -42.28 27.90
CA TRP A 107 28.02 -43.07 28.12
C TRP A 107 27.88 -44.02 29.33
N ARG A 108 27.27 -43.57 30.42
CA ARG A 108 26.99 -44.42 31.59
C ARG A 108 25.93 -45.50 31.35
N ARG A 109 25.06 -45.33 30.34
CA ARG A 109 24.12 -46.37 29.90
C ARG A 109 24.79 -47.41 29.02
N GLU A 110 25.64 -46.98 28.09
CA GLU A 110 26.35 -47.89 27.18
C GLU A 110 27.52 -48.64 27.85
N GLY A 111 28.12 -48.06 28.89
CA GLY A 111 29.19 -48.68 29.68
C GLY A 111 28.71 -49.64 30.77
N ARG A 112 27.40 -49.87 30.88
CA ARG A 112 26.78 -50.92 31.72
C ARG A 112 26.25 -52.03 30.81
#